data_AF-A0A2A5G0I8-F1
#
_entry.id   AF-A0A2A5G0I8-F1
#
_cell.length_a   1.000
_cell.length_b   1.000
_cell.length_c   1.000
_cell.angle_alpha   90.00
_cell.angle_beta   90.00
_cell.angle_gamma   90.00
#
_symmetry.space_group_name_H-M   'P 1'
#
loop_
_entity.id
_entity.type
_entity.pdbx_description
1 polymer ?
#
loop_
_entity_poly.entity_id
_entity_poly.type
_entity_poly.pdbx_seq_one_letter_code
_entity_poly.pdbx_strand_id
1 'polypeptide(L)'
;MFNKSNLLYILFLFSLTALAATPTEPNSVDSDLVFEDTQLEEELTYPDWFKLSLGDLNDDLNEAKKAGKKGIIAYFGQKRCAYCAQFFKTSLSDSDIVNYLQKHYDVVAFDIWGIDDVIDTDGKQYTERELSIHYKANFTPSLVFYDNDGTPVFRLRGFYPPYKFRAALQYVTEKFYKQESFAEYFERANPGEFFLLGGLTERDFFMEKPYNLSLSLQNKKPLAVFFEQGNCHTCDLLHSGPLSKHATTNELKQMNVVQFNMWTDTPLTTPAGKETTAKEWAKSLNLFYAPSIIFFDAKGKEIIRVDSVTHFNRLWGVLDYVNREGYKITDDYQSWRLQQRKIKK
;
A
#
# COMPACT_ATOMS: atom_id res chain seq x y z
N MET A 1 -91.38 18.39 16.41
CA MET A 1 -91.12 18.10 14.99
C MET A 1 -89.70 18.52 14.66
N PHE A 2 -88.88 17.56 14.23
CA PHE A 2 -87.64 17.67 13.45
C PHE A 2 -86.56 18.72 13.77
N ASN A 3 -85.41 18.16 14.17
CA ASN A 3 -84.04 18.43 13.71
C ASN A 3 -83.46 19.86 13.73
N LYS A 4 -82.32 19.98 14.42
CA LYS A 4 -81.05 20.31 13.74
C LYS A 4 -79.86 19.75 14.52
N SER A 5 -79.14 18.86 13.85
CA SER A 5 -77.90 18.22 14.25
C SER A 5 -76.76 19.24 14.26
N ASN A 6 -75.99 19.30 15.36
CA ASN A 6 -74.76 20.08 15.44
C ASN A 6 -73.61 19.24 14.88
N LEU A 7 -73.12 19.65 13.71
CA LEU A 7 -71.98 19.08 13.01
C LEU A 7 -70.69 19.65 13.65
N LEU A 8 -70.00 18.82 14.44
CA LEU A 8 -68.71 19.15 15.04
C LEU A 8 -67.60 18.88 13.99
N TYR A 9 -66.97 19.93 13.46
CA TYR A 9 -65.79 19.80 12.61
C TYR A 9 -64.55 19.50 13.47
N ILE A 10 -64.07 18.27 13.41
CA ILE A 10 -62.75 17.88 13.95
C ILE A 10 -61.71 18.16 12.85
N LEU A 11 -60.93 19.22 13.02
CA LEU A 11 -59.71 19.45 12.23
C LEU A 11 -58.66 18.41 12.65
N PHE A 12 -58.43 17.39 11.84
CA PHE A 12 -57.28 16.50 11.96
C PHE A 12 -56.05 17.22 11.40
N LEU A 13 -55.22 17.78 12.29
CA LEU A 13 -53.86 18.22 11.98
C LEU A 13 -53.00 16.99 11.69
N PHE A 14 -52.78 16.70 10.41
CA PHE A 14 -51.73 15.77 9.96
C PHE A 14 -50.37 16.41 10.29
N SER A 15 -49.77 16.01 11.42
CA SER A 15 -48.37 16.25 11.69
C SER A 15 -47.54 15.39 10.73
N LEU A 16 -47.04 15.98 9.65
CA LEU A 16 -45.92 15.42 8.89
C LEU A 16 -44.70 15.43 9.82
N THR A 17 -44.47 14.31 10.51
CA THR A 17 -43.16 14.02 11.09
C THR A 17 -42.21 13.76 9.94
N ALA A 18 -41.48 14.78 9.53
CA ALA A 18 -40.31 14.61 8.68
C ALA A 18 -39.35 13.68 9.42
N LEU A 19 -39.20 12.45 8.92
CA LEU A 19 -38.14 11.55 9.32
C LEU A 19 -36.83 12.25 8.92
N ALA A 20 -36.15 12.87 9.88
CA ALA A 20 -34.80 13.33 9.68
C ALA A 20 -33.95 12.08 9.42
N ALA A 21 -33.52 11.90 8.17
CA ALA A 21 -32.48 10.94 7.85
C ALA A 21 -31.25 11.31 8.68
N THR A 22 -30.86 10.42 9.58
CA THR A 22 -29.58 10.53 10.29
C THR A 22 -28.47 10.59 9.25
N PRO A 23 -27.51 11.52 9.37
CA PRO A 23 -26.36 11.54 8.47
C PRO A 23 -25.66 10.19 8.59
N THR A 24 -25.46 9.54 7.46
CA THR A 24 -24.62 8.35 7.29
C THR A 24 -23.28 8.61 7.97
N GLU A 25 -22.84 7.70 8.84
CA GLU A 25 -21.50 7.73 9.43
C GLU A 25 -20.44 7.92 8.33
N PRO A 26 -19.37 8.68 8.59
CA PRO A 26 -18.29 8.83 7.63
C PRO A 26 -17.77 7.44 7.24
N ASN A 27 -17.61 7.22 5.93
CA ASN A 27 -17.24 5.95 5.30
C ASN A 27 -16.18 5.18 6.11
N SER A 28 -16.48 3.92 6.46
CA SER A 28 -15.60 3.02 7.21
C SER A 28 -14.20 2.84 6.60
N VAL A 29 -14.04 3.19 5.32
CA VAL A 29 -12.77 3.12 4.59
C VAL A 29 -11.75 4.15 5.09
N ASP A 30 -12.20 5.33 5.52
CA ASP A 30 -11.28 6.41 5.93
C ASP A 30 -10.71 6.17 7.33
N SER A 31 -11.47 5.57 8.23
CA SER A 31 -10.99 5.20 9.57
C SER A 31 -9.89 4.13 9.52
N ASP A 32 -9.90 3.28 8.49
CA ASP A 32 -8.92 2.20 8.34
C ASP A 32 -7.53 2.71 7.91
N LEU A 33 -7.45 3.97 7.48
CA LEU A 33 -6.24 4.59 6.94
C LEU A 33 -5.49 5.45 7.96
N VAL A 34 -6.04 5.65 9.16
CA VAL A 34 -5.46 6.52 10.20
C VAL A 34 -5.09 5.71 11.43
N PHE A 35 -3.79 5.52 11.67
CA PHE A 35 -3.26 4.82 12.84
C PHE A 35 -1.84 5.30 13.18
N GLU A 36 -1.43 5.07 14.44
CA GLU A 36 -0.06 5.33 14.88
C GLU A 36 0.90 4.26 14.33
N ASP A 37 1.93 4.70 13.61
CA ASP A 37 2.82 3.80 12.89
C ASP A 37 4.13 3.46 13.61
N THR A 38 4.14 3.68 14.93
CA THR A 38 5.23 3.29 15.82
C THR A 38 5.27 1.77 16.02
N GLN A 39 6.38 1.27 16.56
CA GLN A 39 6.47 -0.13 16.96
C GLN A 39 5.43 -0.42 18.07
N LEU A 40 4.76 -1.57 17.97
CA LEU A 40 3.78 -1.99 18.96
C LEU A 40 4.45 -2.40 20.29
N GLU A 41 3.73 -2.18 21.38
CA GLU A 41 4.14 -2.63 22.72
C GLU A 41 4.05 -4.16 22.86
N GLU A 42 2.99 -4.75 22.30
CA GLU A 42 2.74 -6.18 22.31
C GLU A 42 3.10 -6.83 20.97
N GLU A 43 3.42 -8.14 21.04
CA GLU A 43 3.64 -8.95 19.84
C GLU A 43 2.30 -9.36 19.23
N LEU A 44 2.23 -9.35 17.90
CA LEU A 44 1.07 -9.79 17.16
C LEU A 44 0.96 -11.30 17.16
N THR A 45 -0.25 -11.79 17.39
CA THR A 45 -0.64 -13.17 17.12
C THR A 45 -1.16 -13.27 15.69
N TYR A 46 -0.65 -14.23 14.93
CA TYR A 46 -1.19 -14.52 13.60
C TYR A 46 -2.57 -15.18 13.73
N PRO A 47 -3.49 -14.94 12.79
CA PRO A 47 -4.78 -15.63 12.79
C PRO A 47 -4.60 -17.16 12.78
N ASP A 48 -5.42 -17.87 13.56
CA ASP A 48 -5.31 -19.33 13.76
C ASP A 48 -5.44 -20.15 12.48
N TRP A 49 -6.02 -19.56 11.43
CA TRP A 49 -6.17 -20.18 10.11
C TRP A 49 -4.93 -20.03 9.21
N PHE A 50 -3.91 -19.31 9.65
CA PHE A 50 -2.61 -19.32 8.97
C PHE A 50 -2.02 -20.72 9.04
N LYS A 51 -1.39 -21.15 7.95
CA LYS A 51 -0.82 -22.49 7.83
C LYS A 51 0.43 -22.59 8.71
N LEU A 52 0.50 -23.69 9.47
CA LEU A 52 1.73 -24.12 10.12
C LEU A 52 2.61 -24.83 9.06
N SER A 53 3.63 -24.12 8.59
CA SER A 53 4.61 -24.64 7.63
C SER A 53 5.80 -25.27 8.34
N LEU A 54 6.43 -26.26 7.70
CA LEU A 54 7.72 -26.82 8.13
C LEU A 54 8.92 -26.19 7.39
N GLY A 55 8.69 -25.10 6.64
CA GLY A 55 9.73 -24.37 5.93
C GLY A 55 10.00 -24.86 4.50
N ASP A 56 9.16 -25.74 3.92
CA ASP A 56 9.25 -26.10 2.50
C ASP A 56 7.99 -25.63 1.75
N LEU A 57 8.16 -24.58 0.94
CA LEU A 57 7.04 -23.98 0.21
C LEU A 57 6.51 -24.87 -0.92
N ASN A 58 7.30 -25.83 -1.43
CA ASN A 58 6.79 -26.83 -2.38
C ASN A 58 5.85 -27.82 -1.70
N ASP A 59 6.18 -28.27 -0.49
CA ASP A 59 5.29 -29.12 0.31
C ASP A 59 4.00 -28.38 0.67
N ASP A 60 4.11 -27.13 1.14
CA ASP A 60 2.95 -26.29 1.44
C ASP A 60 2.03 -26.12 0.22
N LEU A 61 2.61 -25.87 -0.96
CA LEU A 61 1.89 -25.75 -2.22
C LEU A 61 1.23 -27.08 -2.64
N ASN A 62 1.91 -28.20 -2.45
CA ASN A 62 1.38 -29.52 -2.78
C ASN A 62 0.16 -29.87 -1.91
N GLU A 63 0.17 -29.48 -0.64
CA GLU A 63 -0.99 -29.63 0.25
C GLU A 63 -2.15 -28.72 -0.18
N ALA A 64 -1.87 -27.44 -0.46
CA ALA A 64 -2.88 -26.50 -0.96
C ALA A 64 -3.56 -27.03 -2.24
N LYS A 65 -2.78 -27.58 -3.17
CA LYS A 65 -3.29 -28.23 -4.40
C LYS A 65 -4.20 -29.40 -4.12
N LYS A 66 -3.82 -30.30 -3.21
CA LYS A 66 -4.65 -31.45 -2.80
C LYS A 66 -5.97 -31.00 -2.17
N ALA A 67 -5.97 -29.86 -1.49
CA ALA A 67 -7.17 -29.22 -0.94
C ALA A 67 -7.99 -28.42 -1.98
N GLY A 68 -7.60 -28.42 -3.26
CA GLY A 68 -8.32 -27.74 -4.35
C GLY A 68 -8.07 -26.23 -4.41
N LYS A 69 -7.05 -25.73 -3.72
CA LYS A 69 -6.69 -24.30 -3.70
C LYS A 69 -6.00 -23.86 -5.00
N LYS A 70 -5.89 -22.54 -5.17
CA LYS A 70 -5.30 -21.89 -6.35
C LYS A 70 -3.82 -21.56 -6.19
N GLY A 71 -3.28 -21.74 -4.99
CA GLY A 71 -1.87 -21.60 -4.67
C GLY A 71 -1.66 -21.35 -3.18
N ILE A 72 -0.53 -20.72 -2.86
CA ILE A 72 -0.20 -20.27 -1.50
C ILE A 72 0.17 -18.79 -1.50
N ILE A 73 0.13 -18.17 -0.33
CA ILE A 73 0.56 -16.80 -0.10
C ILE A 73 1.63 -16.80 0.98
N ALA A 74 2.83 -16.35 0.66
CA ALA A 74 3.84 -16.02 1.66
C ALA A 74 3.53 -14.64 2.23
N TYR A 75 3.15 -14.60 3.51
CA TYR A 75 2.96 -13.39 4.29
C TYR A 75 4.27 -13.06 5.03
N PHE A 76 4.84 -11.91 4.74
CA PHE A 76 6.02 -11.38 5.43
C PHE A 76 5.59 -10.33 6.45
N GLY A 77 5.77 -10.65 7.73
CA GLY A 77 5.40 -9.83 8.87
C GLY A 77 6.57 -9.56 9.81
N GLN A 78 6.28 -8.90 10.93
CA GLN A 78 7.19 -8.83 12.08
C GLN A 78 6.33 -8.72 13.34
N LYS A 79 6.85 -9.21 14.46
CA LYS A 79 6.11 -9.33 15.73
C LYS A 79 5.45 -8.03 16.20
N ARG A 80 6.15 -6.90 16.12
CA ARG A 80 5.68 -5.61 16.64
C ARG A 80 5.48 -4.61 15.51
N CYS A 81 4.39 -4.76 14.76
CA CYS A 81 4.16 -4.08 13.49
C CYS A 81 2.80 -3.38 13.41
N ALA A 82 2.75 -2.05 13.51
CA ALA A 82 1.49 -1.30 13.42
C ALA A 82 0.72 -1.55 12.12
N TYR A 83 1.40 -1.55 10.98
CA TYR A 83 0.77 -1.81 9.68
C TYR A 83 0.22 -3.25 9.56
N CYS A 84 0.87 -4.21 10.20
CA CYS A 84 0.42 -5.61 10.21
C CYS A 84 -0.81 -5.75 11.11
N ALA A 85 -0.81 -5.08 12.27
CA ALA A 85 -1.99 -4.99 13.14
C ALA A 85 -3.18 -4.36 12.41
N GLN A 86 -2.92 -3.28 11.67
CA GLN A 86 -3.96 -2.62 10.90
C GLN A 86 -4.52 -3.54 9.81
N PHE A 87 -3.65 -4.27 9.10
CA PHE A 87 -4.09 -5.29 8.14
C PHE A 87 -4.93 -6.40 8.79
N PHE A 88 -4.59 -6.83 10.01
CA PHE A 88 -5.36 -7.85 10.74
C PHE A 88 -6.71 -7.33 11.21
N LYS A 89 -6.76 -6.10 11.72
CA LYS A 89 -7.96 -5.42 12.22
C LYS A 89 -8.93 -4.98 11.12
N THR A 90 -8.50 -4.99 9.86
CA THR A 90 -9.30 -4.51 8.72
C THR A 90 -9.50 -5.65 7.71
N SER A 91 -8.52 -5.87 6.83
CA SER A 91 -8.59 -6.85 5.75
C SER A 91 -8.80 -8.28 6.25
N LEU A 92 -8.14 -8.70 7.34
CA LEU A 92 -8.28 -10.07 7.86
C LEU A 92 -9.37 -10.22 8.94
N SER A 93 -10.15 -9.17 9.20
CA SER A 93 -11.38 -9.25 10.00
C SER A 93 -12.65 -9.14 9.16
N ASP A 94 -12.53 -8.70 7.90
CA ASP A 94 -13.63 -8.72 6.92
C ASP A 94 -13.92 -10.17 6.51
N SER A 95 -15.11 -10.66 6.87
CA SER A 95 -15.50 -12.05 6.64
C SER A 95 -15.49 -12.43 5.17
N ASP A 96 -15.82 -11.52 4.26
CA ASP A 96 -15.86 -11.84 2.83
C ASP A 96 -14.45 -11.97 2.26
N ILE A 97 -13.52 -11.11 2.70
CA ILE A 97 -12.11 -11.22 2.34
C ILE A 97 -11.53 -12.52 2.88
N VAL A 98 -11.75 -12.80 4.17
CA VAL A 98 -11.20 -13.99 4.83
C VAL A 98 -11.76 -15.28 4.22
N ASN A 99 -13.07 -15.35 3.98
CA ASN A 99 -13.70 -16.52 3.35
C ASN A 99 -13.19 -16.75 1.93
N TYR A 100 -13.07 -15.69 1.12
CA TYR A 100 -12.54 -15.81 -0.24
C TYR A 100 -11.06 -16.20 -0.23
N LEU A 101 -10.26 -15.61 0.67
CA LEU A 101 -8.85 -15.93 0.86
C LEU A 101 -8.65 -17.40 1.25
N GLN A 102 -9.29 -17.87 2.33
CA GLN A 102 -9.15 -19.25 2.82
C GLN A 102 -9.66 -20.29 1.83
N LYS A 103 -10.69 -19.96 1.05
CA LYS A 103 -11.20 -20.83 -0.01
C LYS A 103 -10.16 -21.05 -1.12
N HIS A 104 -9.33 -20.05 -1.41
CA HIS A 104 -8.47 -20.05 -2.59
C HIS A 104 -6.98 -20.22 -2.28
N TYR A 105 -6.51 -19.93 -1.06
CA TYR A 105 -5.10 -19.95 -0.70
C TYR A 105 -4.87 -20.51 0.71
N ASP A 106 -3.72 -21.13 0.90
CA ASP A 106 -3.09 -21.23 2.23
C ASP A 106 -2.16 -20.04 2.42
N VAL A 107 -2.10 -19.50 3.64
CA VAL A 107 -1.23 -18.37 3.98
C VAL A 107 -0.15 -18.86 4.93
N VAL A 108 1.11 -18.75 4.51
CA VAL A 108 2.29 -19.12 5.30
C VAL A 108 2.95 -17.84 5.79
N ALA A 109 3.16 -17.68 7.09
CA ALA A 109 3.79 -16.50 7.66
C ALA A 109 5.29 -16.68 7.87
N PHE A 110 6.04 -15.62 7.58
CA PHE A 110 7.47 -15.49 7.79
C PHE A 110 7.78 -14.21 8.58
N ASP A 111 8.69 -14.27 9.56
CA ASP A 111 9.23 -13.07 10.21
C ASP A 111 10.36 -12.50 9.35
N ILE A 112 10.25 -11.23 8.95
CA ILE A 112 11.33 -10.57 8.19
C ILE A 112 12.66 -10.46 8.97
N TRP A 113 12.63 -10.70 10.28
CA TRP A 113 13.82 -10.79 11.12
C TRP A 113 14.25 -12.23 11.41
N GLY A 114 13.45 -13.21 11.02
CA GLY A 114 13.67 -14.63 11.30
C GLY A 114 14.91 -15.18 10.61
N ILE A 115 15.47 -16.22 11.22
CA ILE A 115 16.68 -16.91 10.76
C ILE A 115 16.42 -18.40 10.51
N ASP A 116 15.16 -18.81 10.58
CA ASP A 116 14.76 -20.19 10.30
C ASP A 116 14.90 -20.48 8.81
N ASP A 117 15.32 -21.71 8.50
CA ASP A 117 15.54 -22.17 7.14
C ASP A 117 14.20 -22.34 6.39
N VAL A 118 14.16 -21.85 5.16
CA VAL A 118 13.04 -21.96 4.24
C VAL A 118 13.54 -22.37 2.86
N ILE A 119 12.89 -23.36 2.25
CA ILE A 119 13.07 -23.74 0.85
C ILE A 119 11.93 -23.11 0.06
N ASP A 120 12.26 -22.22 -0.87
CA ASP A 120 11.28 -21.57 -1.74
C ASP A 120 10.77 -22.53 -2.82
N THR A 121 9.72 -22.15 -3.55
CA THR A 121 9.14 -22.98 -4.61
C THR A 121 10.11 -23.24 -5.77
N ASP A 122 11.15 -22.42 -5.93
CA ASP A 122 12.23 -22.64 -6.90
C ASP A 122 13.32 -23.63 -6.42
N GLY A 123 13.16 -24.17 -5.20
CA GLY A 123 14.06 -25.14 -4.58
C GLY A 123 15.31 -24.52 -3.93
N LYS A 124 15.48 -23.20 -3.96
CA LYS A 124 16.59 -22.54 -3.25
C LYS A 124 16.28 -22.41 -1.76
N GLN A 125 17.33 -22.59 -0.97
CA GLN A 125 17.28 -22.38 0.47
C GLN A 125 17.62 -20.92 0.81
N TYR A 126 16.86 -20.38 1.76
CA TYR A 126 17.00 -19.06 2.35
C TYR A 126 16.76 -19.17 3.85
N THR A 127 17.21 -18.20 4.63
CA THR A 127 16.53 -17.87 5.89
C THR A 127 15.25 -17.09 5.62
N GLU A 128 14.29 -17.05 6.56
CA GLU A 128 13.08 -16.21 6.43
C GLU A 128 13.42 -14.74 6.06
N ARG A 129 14.47 -14.20 6.68
CA ARG A 129 14.98 -12.85 6.38
C ARG A 129 15.48 -12.74 4.95
N GLU A 130 16.33 -13.66 4.49
CA GLU A 130 16.87 -13.62 3.13
C GLU A 130 15.77 -13.79 2.08
N LEU A 131 14.77 -14.64 2.35
CA LEU A 131 13.58 -14.77 1.52
C LEU A 131 12.80 -13.45 1.45
N SER A 132 12.65 -12.76 2.57
CA SER A 132 11.99 -11.44 2.61
C SER A 132 12.73 -10.40 1.77
N ILE A 133 14.07 -10.39 1.81
CA ILE A 133 14.91 -9.50 1.01
C ILE A 133 14.80 -9.86 -0.48
N HIS A 134 14.83 -11.16 -0.81
CA HIS A 134 14.66 -11.67 -2.16
C HIS A 134 13.37 -11.15 -2.81
N TYR A 135 12.26 -11.20 -2.08
CA TYR A 135 10.96 -10.72 -2.54
C TYR A 135 10.75 -9.20 -2.42
N LYS A 136 11.75 -8.47 -1.89
CA LYS A 136 11.70 -7.03 -1.60
C LYS A 136 10.58 -6.67 -0.62
N ALA A 137 10.35 -7.51 0.38
CA ALA A 137 9.38 -7.33 1.46
C ALA A 137 9.82 -6.28 2.50
N ASN A 138 10.39 -5.17 2.03
CA ASN A 138 11.01 -4.12 2.84
C ASN A 138 10.00 -3.37 3.74
N PHE A 139 8.70 -3.45 3.41
CA PHE A 139 7.62 -2.86 4.18
C PHE A 139 6.58 -3.93 4.51
N THR A 140 6.44 -4.24 5.80
CA THR A 140 5.46 -5.20 6.28
C THR A 140 4.10 -4.53 6.53
N PRO A 141 2.98 -5.25 6.38
CA PRO A 141 2.91 -6.61 5.85
C PRO A 141 3.23 -6.64 4.35
N SER A 142 3.89 -7.69 3.89
CA SER A 142 4.12 -7.97 2.47
C SER A 142 3.53 -9.32 2.12
N LEU A 143 2.91 -9.44 0.95
CA LEU A 143 2.30 -10.69 0.49
C LEU A 143 2.87 -11.05 -0.88
N VAL A 144 3.34 -12.28 -1.03
CA VAL A 144 3.75 -12.86 -2.32
C VAL A 144 2.79 -13.98 -2.65
N PHE A 145 2.13 -13.85 -3.80
CA PHE A 145 1.15 -14.82 -4.27
C PHE A 145 1.82 -15.79 -5.22
N TYR A 146 1.83 -17.06 -4.86
CA TYR A 146 2.26 -18.14 -5.73
C TYR A 146 1.04 -18.76 -6.40
N ASP A 147 1.13 -19.03 -7.70
CA ASP A 147 0.11 -19.80 -8.38
C ASP A 147 0.31 -21.31 -8.21
N ASN A 148 -0.60 -22.10 -8.80
CA ASN A 148 -0.50 -23.55 -8.76
C ASN A 148 0.73 -24.13 -9.45
N ASP A 149 1.53 -23.36 -10.18
CA ASP A 149 2.79 -23.87 -10.74
C ASP A 149 3.99 -23.55 -9.82
N GLY A 150 3.73 -22.93 -8.67
CA GLY A 150 4.76 -22.45 -7.74
C GLY A 150 5.43 -21.17 -8.24
N THR A 151 4.83 -20.49 -9.21
CA THR A 151 5.38 -19.23 -9.73
C THR A 151 4.90 -18.07 -8.86
N PRO A 152 5.79 -17.20 -8.33
CA PRO A 152 5.37 -15.95 -7.70
C PRO A 152 4.83 -15.00 -8.77
N VAL A 153 3.51 -14.79 -8.79
CA VAL A 153 2.80 -14.09 -9.88
C VAL A 153 2.40 -12.66 -9.52
N PHE A 154 2.32 -12.35 -8.22
CA PHE A 154 1.95 -11.02 -7.76
C PHE A 154 2.50 -10.75 -6.37
N ARG A 155 2.71 -9.48 -6.05
CA ARG A 155 3.14 -9.05 -4.72
C ARG A 155 2.47 -7.76 -4.27
N LEU A 156 2.17 -7.69 -2.99
CA LEU A 156 1.78 -6.47 -2.29
C LEU A 156 2.87 -6.12 -1.28
N ARG A 157 3.25 -4.84 -1.23
CA ARG A 157 4.28 -4.34 -0.33
C ARG A 157 3.74 -3.25 0.58
N GLY A 158 3.61 -3.57 1.85
CA GLY A 158 2.98 -2.72 2.86
C GLY A 158 1.46 -2.86 2.89
N PHE A 159 0.84 -1.99 3.68
CA PHE A 159 -0.60 -2.05 3.94
C PHE A 159 -1.39 -1.31 2.85
N TYR A 160 -2.39 -1.99 2.30
CA TYR A 160 -3.38 -1.41 1.41
C TYR A 160 -4.76 -1.54 2.06
N PRO A 161 -5.66 -0.56 1.87
CA PRO A 161 -7.02 -0.65 2.40
C PRO A 161 -7.78 -1.88 1.87
N PRO A 162 -8.78 -2.39 2.63
CA PRO A 162 -9.45 -3.67 2.34
C PRO A 162 -9.96 -3.83 0.91
N TYR A 163 -10.54 -2.79 0.31
CA TYR A 163 -11.06 -2.85 -1.06
C TYR A 163 -9.96 -3.12 -2.10
N LYS A 164 -8.75 -2.54 -1.94
CA LYS A 164 -7.61 -2.81 -2.83
C LYS A 164 -7.04 -4.20 -2.59
N PHE A 165 -6.98 -4.65 -1.34
CA PHE A 165 -6.56 -6.01 -1.03
C PHE A 165 -7.52 -7.05 -1.64
N ARG A 166 -8.83 -6.83 -1.54
CA ARG A 166 -9.87 -7.64 -2.19
C ARG A 166 -9.68 -7.69 -3.72
N ALA A 167 -9.47 -6.54 -4.35
CA ALA A 167 -9.23 -6.47 -5.79
C ALA A 167 -7.95 -7.22 -6.20
N ALA A 168 -6.86 -7.09 -5.43
CA ALA A 168 -5.63 -7.85 -5.64
C ALA A 168 -5.85 -9.36 -5.52
N LEU A 169 -6.59 -9.80 -4.50
CA LEU A 169 -6.91 -11.20 -4.29
C LEU A 169 -7.73 -11.76 -5.46
N GLN A 170 -8.73 -11.03 -5.95
CA GLN A 170 -9.49 -11.41 -7.16
C GLN A 170 -8.61 -11.43 -8.41
N TYR A 171 -7.78 -10.40 -8.61
CA TYR A 171 -6.85 -10.31 -9.74
C TYR A 171 -5.96 -11.56 -9.88
N VAL A 172 -5.40 -12.04 -8.76
CA VAL A 172 -4.59 -13.25 -8.75
C VAL A 172 -5.44 -14.51 -8.90
N THR A 173 -6.54 -14.62 -8.15
CA THR A 173 -7.40 -15.82 -8.12
C THR A 173 -7.96 -16.14 -9.51
N GLU A 174 -8.41 -15.10 -10.22
CA GLU A 174 -9.01 -15.19 -11.56
C GLU A 174 -7.97 -15.11 -12.68
N LYS A 175 -6.67 -15.09 -12.33
CA LYS A 175 -5.54 -15.10 -13.27
C LYS A 175 -5.47 -13.94 -14.26
N PHE A 176 -5.99 -12.77 -13.88
CA PHE A 176 -5.90 -11.55 -14.69
C PHE A 176 -4.45 -11.11 -14.93
N TYR A 177 -3.52 -11.49 -14.05
CA TYR A 177 -2.08 -11.27 -14.21
C TYR A 177 -1.46 -11.88 -15.49
N LYS A 178 -2.18 -12.79 -16.17
CA LYS A 178 -1.75 -13.35 -17.46
C LYS A 178 -2.10 -12.47 -18.65
N GLN A 179 -2.91 -11.43 -18.46
CA GLN A 179 -3.50 -10.63 -19.53
C GLN A 179 -3.17 -9.14 -19.41
N GLU A 180 -3.25 -8.60 -18.19
CA GLU A 180 -3.07 -7.19 -17.90
C GLU A 180 -2.29 -7.00 -16.59
N SER A 181 -1.69 -5.82 -16.42
CA SER A 181 -1.09 -5.44 -15.14
C SER A 181 -2.17 -5.14 -14.09
N PHE A 182 -1.81 -5.19 -12.81
CA PHE A 182 -2.77 -4.86 -11.75
C PHE A 182 -3.23 -3.40 -11.82
N ALA A 183 -2.36 -2.48 -12.24
CA ALA A 183 -2.73 -1.09 -12.46
C ALA A 183 -3.84 -0.95 -13.51
N GLU A 184 -3.72 -1.64 -14.64
CA GLU A 184 -4.73 -1.66 -15.71
C GLU A 184 -6.03 -2.34 -15.24
N TYR A 185 -5.93 -3.49 -14.57
CA TYR A 185 -7.08 -4.19 -14.00
C TYR A 185 -7.87 -3.30 -13.03
N PHE A 186 -7.16 -2.62 -12.13
CA PHE A 186 -7.78 -1.77 -11.12
C PHE A 186 -8.40 -0.51 -11.72
N GLU A 187 -7.76 0.09 -12.73
CA GLU A 187 -8.30 1.25 -13.47
C GLU A 187 -9.63 0.91 -14.16
N ARG A 188 -9.74 -0.26 -14.80
CA ARG A 188 -11.00 -0.71 -15.45
C ARG A 188 -12.14 -0.95 -14.47
N ALA A 189 -11.83 -1.28 -13.22
CA ALA A 189 -12.83 -1.50 -12.18
C ALA A 189 -13.32 -0.20 -11.52
N ASN A 190 -12.58 0.90 -11.68
CA ASN A 190 -12.96 2.23 -11.20
C ASN A 190 -12.90 3.34 -12.28
N PRO A 191 -13.50 3.16 -13.46
CA PRO A 191 -13.42 4.14 -14.54
C PRO A 191 -14.40 5.28 -14.26
N GLY A 192 -13.95 6.29 -13.52
CA GLY A 192 -14.75 7.49 -13.29
C GLY A 192 -14.52 8.24 -11.97
N GLU A 193 -13.70 7.75 -11.05
CA GLU A 193 -13.37 8.50 -9.82
C GLU A 193 -12.16 9.44 -10.01
N PHE A 194 -11.36 9.20 -11.06
CA PHE A 194 -10.14 9.96 -11.34
C PHE A 194 -10.38 11.30 -12.06
N PHE A 195 -11.61 11.85 -12.02
CA PHE A 195 -11.91 13.12 -12.69
C PHE A 195 -10.94 14.21 -12.21
N LEU A 196 -10.23 14.78 -13.20
CA LEU A 196 -9.22 15.84 -13.14
C LEU A 196 -9.70 17.17 -12.54
N LEU A 197 -10.84 17.17 -11.81
CA LEU A 197 -11.46 18.36 -11.24
C LEU A 197 -10.74 18.82 -9.96
N GLY A 198 -10.02 17.92 -9.27
CA GLY A 198 -9.17 18.26 -8.13
C GLY A 198 -7.71 18.45 -8.55
N GLY A 199 -7.11 19.58 -8.20
CA GLY A 199 -5.66 19.78 -8.27
C GLY A 199 -4.92 18.88 -7.28
N LEU A 200 -3.60 18.75 -7.44
CA LEU A 200 -2.75 18.13 -6.43
C LEU A 200 -2.59 19.07 -5.22
N THR A 201 -2.26 18.49 -4.06
CA THR A 201 -1.93 19.29 -2.88
C THR A 201 -0.50 19.81 -2.98
N GLU A 202 -0.35 21.05 -3.47
CA GLU A 202 0.94 21.69 -3.70
C GLU A 202 1.70 22.02 -2.40
N ARG A 203 3.04 22.09 -2.52
CA ARG A 203 3.99 22.42 -1.45
C ARG A 203 5.18 23.20 -2.03
N ASP A 204 5.79 24.05 -1.20
CA ASP A 204 6.91 24.92 -1.57
C ASP A 204 8.21 24.19 -1.92
N PHE A 205 8.37 22.94 -1.45
CA PHE A 205 9.53 22.11 -1.75
C PHE A 205 9.44 21.35 -3.08
N PHE A 206 8.29 21.36 -3.76
CA PHE A 206 8.19 20.73 -5.08
C PHE A 206 8.81 21.62 -6.16
N MET A 207 9.58 21.00 -7.05
CA MET A 207 10.15 21.67 -8.21
C MET A 207 9.06 22.10 -9.18
N GLU A 208 9.24 23.28 -9.78
CA GLU A 208 8.38 23.76 -10.86
C GLU A 208 8.86 23.26 -12.23
N LYS A 209 7.97 23.40 -13.24
CA LYS A 209 8.29 23.14 -14.65
C LYS A 209 9.45 24.00 -15.17
N PRO A 210 10.24 23.53 -16.17
CA PRO A 210 10.09 22.27 -16.90
C PRO A 210 10.63 21.05 -16.14
N TYR A 211 9.94 19.92 -16.26
CA TYR A 211 10.28 18.68 -15.57
C TYR A 211 11.34 17.87 -16.31
N ASN A 212 12.60 18.26 -16.18
CA ASN A 212 13.74 17.47 -16.66
C ASN A 212 14.47 16.81 -15.49
N LEU A 213 14.09 15.58 -15.17
CA LEU A 213 14.58 14.90 -13.97
C LEU A 213 16.02 14.42 -14.13
N SER A 214 16.47 14.06 -15.35
CA SER A 214 17.88 13.72 -15.59
C SER A 214 18.80 14.93 -15.38
N LEU A 215 18.37 16.14 -15.77
CA LEU A 215 19.12 17.36 -15.47
C LEU A 215 19.09 17.70 -13.96
N SER A 216 17.96 17.48 -13.27
CA SER A 216 17.86 17.76 -11.83
C SER A 216 18.92 17.03 -11.00
N LEU A 217 19.35 15.85 -11.43
CA LEU A 217 20.35 15.02 -10.76
C LEU A 217 21.79 15.55 -10.89
N GLN A 218 22.06 16.54 -11.76
CA GLN A 218 23.41 17.11 -11.93
C GLN A 218 23.92 17.82 -10.67
N ASN A 219 23.02 18.29 -9.80
CA ASN A 219 23.37 18.87 -8.51
C ASN A 219 23.80 17.83 -7.45
N LYS A 220 23.83 16.54 -7.83
CA LYS A 220 24.21 15.39 -7.00
C LYS A 220 23.31 15.11 -5.80
N LYS A 221 22.16 15.78 -5.69
CA LYS A 221 21.14 15.44 -4.69
C LYS A 221 20.33 14.22 -5.14
N PRO A 222 19.88 13.36 -4.22
CA PRO A 222 18.91 12.32 -4.55
C PRO A 222 17.59 12.94 -5.02
N LEU A 223 16.76 12.16 -5.71
CA LEU A 223 15.47 12.61 -6.25
C LEU A 223 14.32 11.81 -5.60
N ALA A 224 13.32 12.52 -5.08
CA ALA A 224 12.05 11.96 -4.65
C ALA A 224 10.94 12.36 -5.64
N VAL A 225 10.29 11.37 -6.23
CA VAL A 225 9.21 11.54 -7.21
C VAL A 225 7.90 11.08 -6.59
N PHE A 226 6.99 12.02 -6.37
CA PHE A 226 5.66 11.79 -5.83
C PHE A 226 4.68 11.60 -6.99
N PHE A 227 3.99 10.47 -7.01
CA PHE A 227 2.87 10.19 -7.89
C PHE A 227 1.59 10.22 -7.08
N GLU A 228 0.72 11.15 -7.43
CA GLU A 228 -0.53 11.43 -6.74
C GLU A 228 -1.67 11.59 -7.75
N GLN A 229 -2.87 11.87 -7.25
CA GLN A 229 -4.02 12.14 -8.08
C GLN A 229 -4.92 13.17 -7.40
N GLY A 230 -5.77 13.84 -8.19
CA GLY A 230 -6.84 14.67 -7.64
C GLY A 230 -7.86 13.84 -6.85
N ASN A 231 -8.58 14.47 -5.92
CA ASN A 231 -9.60 13.83 -5.08
C ASN A 231 -9.07 12.58 -4.36
N CYS A 232 -7.90 12.70 -3.73
CA CYS A 232 -7.18 11.58 -3.13
C CYS A 232 -7.09 11.76 -1.61
N HIS A 233 -7.99 11.13 -0.86
CA HIS A 233 -7.98 11.23 0.60
C HIS A 233 -6.66 10.76 1.23
N THR A 234 -6.08 9.68 0.72
CA THR A 234 -4.76 9.17 1.16
C THR A 234 -3.63 10.16 0.86
N CYS A 235 -3.72 10.95 -0.21
CA CYS A 235 -2.78 12.01 -0.53
C CYS A 235 -2.96 13.17 0.46
N ASP A 236 -4.20 13.56 0.76
CA ASP A 236 -4.49 14.59 1.77
C ASP A 236 -3.93 14.20 3.16
N LEU A 237 -4.09 12.94 3.57
CA LEU A 237 -3.51 12.39 4.80
C LEU A 237 -1.98 12.43 4.79
N LEU A 238 -1.34 12.09 3.66
CA LEU A 238 0.12 12.21 3.50
C LEU A 238 0.56 13.67 3.68
N HIS A 239 -0.17 14.61 3.10
CA HIS A 239 0.13 16.04 3.12
C HIS A 239 -0.12 16.70 4.48
N SER A 240 -1.20 16.35 5.18
CA SER A 240 -1.58 16.92 6.47
C SER A 240 -0.78 16.32 7.63
N GLY A 241 -0.37 15.06 7.51
CA GLY A 241 0.35 14.31 8.54
C GLY A 241 1.86 14.22 8.27
N PRO A 242 2.35 13.17 7.60
CA PRO A 242 3.78 12.93 7.42
C PRO A 242 4.56 14.12 6.82
N LEU A 243 4.03 14.77 5.79
CA LEU A 243 4.71 15.88 5.10
C LEU A 243 4.61 17.22 5.84
N SER A 244 3.76 17.34 6.87
CA SER A 244 3.69 18.56 7.70
C SER A 244 4.71 18.55 8.85
N LYS A 245 5.36 17.41 9.12
CA LYS A 245 6.36 17.31 10.20
C LYS A 245 7.68 17.95 9.77
N HIS A 246 8.24 18.79 10.64
CA HIS A 246 9.53 19.45 10.41
C HIS A 246 10.66 18.47 10.06
N ALA A 247 10.73 17.33 10.75
CA ALA A 247 11.72 16.29 10.47
C ALA A 247 11.64 15.81 9.00
N THR A 248 10.44 15.51 8.50
CA THR A 248 10.22 15.13 7.09
C THR A 248 10.62 16.25 6.13
N THR A 249 10.18 17.48 6.39
CA THR A 249 10.49 18.61 5.50
C THR A 249 11.99 18.93 5.45
N ASN A 250 12.72 18.71 6.55
CA ASN A 250 14.17 18.92 6.60
C ASN A 250 14.92 17.87 5.77
N GLU A 251 14.44 16.62 5.76
CA GLU A 251 14.98 15.60 4.87
C GLU A 251 14.69 15.93 3.40
N LEU A 252 13.45 16.32 3.07
CA LEU A 252 13.06 16.64 1.69
C LEU A 252 13.84 17.83 1.10
N LYS A 253 14.19 18.85 1.90
CA LYS A 253 15.02 19.99 1.45
C LYS A 253 16.43 19.59 0.99
N GLN A 254 16.91 18.41 1.40
CA GLN A 254 18.20 17.88 0.97
C GLN A 254 18.12 17.14 -0.38
N MET A 255 16.92 16.97 -0.93
CA MET A 255 16.64 16.23 -2.16
C MET A 255 16.18 17.18 -3.27
N ASN A 256 16.18 16.67 -4.50
CA ASN A 256 15.29 17.15 -5.55
C ASN A 256 13.93 16.50 -5.32
N VAL A 257 12.84 17.28 -5.31
CA VAL A 257 11.50 16.74 -5.03
C VAL A 257 10.53 17.19 -6.10
N VAL A 258 9.81 16.26 -6.71
CA VAL A 258 8.83 16.56 -7.76
C VAL A 258 7.53 15.83 -7.49
N GLN A 259 6.42 16.43 -7.88
CA GLN A 259 5.08 15.86 -7.79
C GLN A 259 4.47 15.74 -9.19
N PHE A 260 3.81 14.61 -9.45
CA PHE A 260 3.09 14.37 -10.69
C PHE A 260 1.70 13.81 -10.41
N ASN A 261 0.72 14.30 -11.16
CA ASN A 261 -0.57 13.63 -11.25
C ASN A 261 -0.41 12.43 -12.19
N MET A 262 -0.54 11.22 -11.65
CA MET A 262 -0.30 9.96 -12.34
C MET A 262 -1.30 9.66 -13.47
N TRP A 263 -2.31 10.50 -13.67
CA TRP A 263 -3.33 10.35 -14.72
C TRP A 263 -3.23 11.40 -15.83
N THR A 264 -2.27 12.33 -15.74
CA THR A 264 -2.13 13.45 -16.67
C THR A 264 -1.02 13.25 -17.69
N ASP A 265 -1.20 13.81 -18.89
CA ASP A 265 -0.17 13.83 -19.93
C ASP A 265 0.89 14.93 -19.72
N THR A 266 1.19 15.25 -18.45
CA THR A 266 2.22 16.23 -18.09
C THR A 266 3.57 15.79 -18.65
N PRO A 267 4.19 16.54 -19.58
CA PRO A 267 5.44 16.13 -20.23
C PRO A 267 6.62 16.20 -19.25
N LEU A 268 7.49 15.19 -19.29
CA LEU A 268 8.69 15.12 -18.46
C LEU A 268 9.81 14.31 -19.13
N THR A 269 11.05 14.52 -18.67
CA THR A 269 12.19 13.64 -18.94
C THR A 269 12.50 12.83 -17.69
N THR A 270 12.48 11.50 -17.77
CA THR A 270 12.74 10.61 -16.62
C THR A 270 14.20 10.71 -16.12
N PRO A 271 14.53 10.17 -14.93
CA PRO A 271 15.92 10.11 -14.44
C PRO A 271 16.88 9.43 -15.42
N ALA A 272 16.38 8.49 -16.22
CA ALA A 272 17.14 7.79 -17.26
C ALA A 272 17.26 8.57 -18.58
N GLY A 273 16.72 9.80 -18.66
CA GLY A 273 16.79 10.64 -19.85
C GLY A 273 15.72 10.37 -20.91
N LYS A 274 14.72 9.52 -20.62
CA LYS A 274 13.63 9.21 -21.57
C LYS A 274 12.53 10.28 -21.50
N GLU A 275 12.14 10.84 -22.63
CA GLU A 275 10.96 11.70 -22.73
C GLU A 275 9.66 10.88 -22.67
N THR A 276 8.69 11.33 -21.89
CA THR A 276 7.41 10.66 -21.66
C THR A 276 6.40 11.62 -21.01
N THR A 277 5.25 11.11 -20.58
CA THR A 277 4.29 11.85 -19.74
C THR A 277 4.21 11.24 -18.35
N ALA A 278 3.69 11.99 -17.37
CA ALA A 278 3.46 11.49 -16.02
C ALA A 278 2.61 10.21 -16.01
N LYS A 279 1.53 10.18 -16.80
CA LYS A 279 0.66 9.02 -16.96
C LYS A 279 1.39 7.79 -17.50
N GLU A 280 2.07 7.93 -18.63
CA GLU A 280 2.77 6.81 -19.27
C GLU A 280 3.92 6.31 -18.38
N TRP A 281 4.59 7.20 -17.65
CA TRP A 281 5.63 6.80 -16.73
C TRP A 281 5.08 6.04 -15.51
N ALA A 282 4.03 6.55 -14.87
CA ALA A 282 3.36 5.87 -13.75
C ALA A 282 2.87 4.48 -14.14
N LYS A 283 2.28 4.35 -15.34
CA LYS A 283 1.88 3.07 -15.92
C LYS A 283 3.06 2.13 -16.12
N SER A 284 4.15 2.60 -16.72
CA SER A 284 5.37 1.79 -16.94
C SER A 284 6.02 1.30 -15.64
N LEU A 285 5.82 2.03 -14.54
CA LEU A 285 6.27 1.69 -13.20
C LEU A 285 5.31 0.75 -12.46
N ASN A 286 4.17 0.39 -13.08
CA ASN A 286 3.06 -0.38 -12.53
C ASN A 286 2.56 0.21 -11.19
N LEU A 287 2.37 1.53 -11.13
CA LEU A 287 1.82 2.19 -9.95
C LEU A 287 0.29 2.07 -9.95
N PHE A 288 -0.25 1.53 -8.86
CA PHE A 288 -1.70 1.28 -8.68
C PHE A 288 -2.25 1.89 -7.38
N TYR A 289 -1.43 2.67 -6.69
CA TYR A 289 -1.76 3.32 -5.43
C TYR A 289 -1.24 4.75 -5.40
N ALA A 290 -2.08 5.68 -4.96
CA ALA A 290 -1.72 7.07 -4.71
C ALA A 290 -1.93 7.35 -3.20
N PRO A 291 -0.99 8.06 -2.54
CA PRO A 291 0.29 8.52 -3.06
C PRO A 291 1.32 7.37 -3.19
N SER A 292 2.16 7.44 -4.22
CA SER A 292 3.37 6.61 -4.35
C SER A 292 4.60 7.50 -4.44
N ILE A 293 5.66 7.19 -3.70
CA ILE A 293 6.91 7.96 -3.68
C ILE A 293 8.06 7.07 -4.12
N ILE A 294 8.77 7.45 -5.17
CA ILE A 294 9.94 6.73 -5.68
C ILE A 294 11.19 7.55 -5.45
N PHE A 295 12.20 6.92 -4.85
CA PHE A 295 13.48 7.55 -4.53
C PHE A 295 14.58 7.06 -5.46
N PHE A 296 15.32 7.99 -6.06
CA PHE A 296 16.43 7.72 -6.96
C PHE A 296 17.74 8.31 -6.41
N ASP A 297 18.85 7.63 -6.65
CA ASP A 297 20.17 8.17 -6.38
C ASP A 297 20.56 9.27 -7.37
N ALA A 298 21.70 9.93 -7.12
CA ALA A 298 22.26 10.96 -8.00
C ALA A 298 22.60 10.47 -9.43
N LYS A 299 22.57 9.16 -9.70
CA LYS A 299 22.79 8.55 -11.01
C LYS A 299 21.48 8.15 -11.69
N GLY A 300 20.33 8.39 -11.06
CA GLY A 300 19.02 8.03 -11.58
C GLY A 300 18.66 6.56 -11.38
N LYS A 301 19.39 5.81 -10.53
CA LYS A 301 19.03 4.45 -10.15
C LYS A 301 18.00 4.50 -9.03
N GLU A 302 16.91 3.76 -9.19
CA GLU A 302 15.92 3.62 -8.11
C GLU A 302 16.55 2.93 -6.88
N ILE A 303 16.39 3.57 -5.73
CA ILE A 303 16.86 3.08 -4.43
C ILE A 303 15.76 2.26 -3.76
N ILE A 304 14.60 2.88 -3.58
CA ILE A 304 13.45 2.35 -2.86
C ILE A 304 12.21 3.13 -3.27
N ARG A 305 11.04 2.53 -3.10
CA ARG A 305 9.76 3.23 -3.27
C ARG A 305 8.78 2.86 -2.17
N VAL A 306 7.92 3.81 -1.82
CA VAL A 306 6.80 3.66 -0.89
C VAL A 306 5.53 3.77 -1.72
N ASP A 307 4.88 2.63 -1.97
CA ASP A 307 3.75 2.47 -2.89
C ASP A 307 2.52 1.85 -2.20
N SER A 308 2.36 2.15 -0.92
CA SER A 308 1.26 1.74 -0.04
C SER A 308 1.04 2.79 1.05
N VAL A 309 0.06 2.56 1.94
CA VAL A 309 -0.21 3.48 3.07
C VAL A 309 1.08 3.72 3.86
N THR A 310 1.38 4.99 4.10
CA THR A 310 2.58 5.42 4.83
C THR A 310 2.27 6.57 5.76
N HIS A 311 2.81 6.48 6.96
CA HIS A 311 2.74 7.50 8.00
C HIS A 311 4.15 8.01 8.33
N PHE A 312 4.25 8.84 9.37
CA PHE A 312 5.44 9.63 9.66
C PHE A 312 6.69 8.77 9.89
N ASN A 313 6.64 7.77 10.77
CA ASN A 313 7.85 7.02 11.14
C ASN A 313 8.39 6.22 9.96
N ARG A 314 7.51 5.60 9.17
CA ARG A 314 7.88 4.89 7.94
C ARG A 314 8.49 5.84 6.91
N LEU A 315 7.82 6.94 6.58
CA LEU A 315 8.30 7.89 5.57
C LEU A 315 9.64 8.51 5.99
N TRP A 316 9.74 8.99 7.23
CA TRP A 316 10.97 9.57 7.76
C TRP A 316 12.13 8.57 7.73
N GLY A 317 11.89 7.32 8.11
CA GLY A 317 12.93 6.27 8.06
C GLY A 317 13.43 5.96 6.64
N VAL A 318 12.60 6.15 5.61
CA VAL A 318 13.02 5.99 4.20
C VAL A 318 13.83 7.21 3.74
N LEU A 319 13.38 8.41 4.11
CA LEU A 319 14.10 9.65 3.83
C LEU A 319 15.50 9.66 4.45
N ASP A 320 15.61 9.29 5.74
CA ASP A 320 16.90 9.12 6.44
C ASP A 320 17.82 8.13 5.71
N TYR A 321 17.29 6.98 5.30
CA TYR A 321 18.03 5.97 4.56
C TYR A 321 18.57 6.48 3.21
N VAL A 322 17.77 7.25 2.47
CA VAL A 322 18.19 7.80 1.18
C VAL A 322 19.23 8.91 1.39
N ASN A 323 18.98 9.87 2.28
CA ASN A 323 19.86 11.02 2.50
C ASN A 323 21.19 10.66 3.15
N ARG A 324 21.23 9.60 3.97
CA ARG A 324 22.48 9.06 4.54
C ARG A 324 23.17 8.05 3.63
N GLU A 325 22.68 7.89 2.40
CA GLU A 325 23.17 6.93 1.41
C GLU A 325 23.27 5.50 1.96
N GLY A 326 22.33 5.10 2.83
CA GLY A 326 22.34 3.79 3.49
C GLY A 326 22.34 2.63 2.50
N TYR A 327 21.78 2.83 1.31
CA TYR A 327 21.78 1.87 0.19
C TYR A 327 23.17 1.62 -0.43
N LYS A 328 24.19 2.37 -0.03
CA LYS A 328 25.60 2.11 -0.36
C LYS A 328 26.35 1.42 0.78
N ILE A 329 25.77 1.40 1.98
CA ILE A 329 26.36 0.84 3.20
C ILE A 329 25.87 -0.59 3.42
N THR A 330 24.57 -0.82 3.22
CA THR A 330 23.94 -2.14 3.28
C THR A 330 23.30 -2.47 1.94
N ASP A 331 23.18 -3.78 1.64
CA ASP A 331 22.57 -4.25 0.39
C ASP A 331 21.06 -3.95 0.32
N ASP A 332 20.41 -3.79 1.48
CA ASP A 332 18.97 -3.57 1.59
C ASP A 332 18.58 -2.66 2.77
N TYR A 333 17.32 -2.20 2.75
CA TYR A 333 16.76 -1.28 3.74
C TYR A 333 16.49 -1.94 5.10
N GLN A 334 16.16 -3.23 5.15
CA GLN A 334 15.92 -3.95 6.40
C GLN A 334 17.23 -4.09 7.19
N SER A 335 18.33 -4.43 6.52
CA SER A 335 19.68 -4.47 7.09
C SER A 335 20.13 -3.10 7.61
N TRP A 336 19.86 -2.01 6.86
CA TRP A 336 20.12 -0.65 7.34
C TRP A 336 19.39 -0.36 8.66
N ARG A 337 18.09 -0.68 8.73
CA ARG A 337 17.28 -0.45 9.92
C ARG A 337 17.78 -1.23 11.12
N LEU A 338 18.28 -2.45 10.93
CA LEU A 338 18.89 -3.23 12.01
C LEU A 338 20.09 -2.51 12.63
N GLN A 339 20.96 -1.92 11.81
CA GLN A 339 22.13 -1.18 12.27
C GLN A 339 21.77 0.10 13.03
N GLN A 340 20.61 0.71 12.72
CA GLN A 340 20.13 1.92 13.41
C GLN A 340 19.42 1.62 14.73
N ARG A 341 19.05 0.36 15.01
CA ARG A 341 18.49 -0.01 16.32
C ARG A 341 19.60 0.16 17.36
N LYS A 342 19.45 1.15 18.23
CA LYS A 342 20.27 1.23 19.45
C LYS A 342 20.10 -0.09 20.19
N ILE A 343 21.16 -0.89 20.25
CA ILE A 343 21.22 -1.99 21.23
C ILE A 343 21.15 -1.29 22.58
N LYS A 344 19.99 -1.35 23.24
CA LYS A 344 19.93 -1.08 24.67
C LYS A 344 20.87 -2.12 25.30
N LYS A 345 22.10 -1.69 25.61
CA LYS A 345 22.98 -2.43 26.51
C LYS A 345 22.39 -2.47 27.89
#